data_AF-A0A3M2B6M4-F1
#
_entry.id   AF-A0A3M2B6M4-F1
#
_cell.length_a   1.000
_cell.length_b   1.000
_cell.length_c   1.000
_cell.angle_alpha   90.00
_cell.angle_beta   90.00
_cell.angle_gamma   90.00
#
_symmetry.space_group_name_H-M   'P 1'
#
loop_
_entity.id
_entity.type
_entity.pdbx_description
1 polymer ?
#
loop_
_entity_poly.entity_id
_entity_poly.type
_entity_poly.pdbx_seq_one_letter_code
_entity_poly.pdbx_strand_id
1 'polypeptide(L)' 'MRYVNSDLNDGLTTVFLMPPRELCEVSSSFVKGMIGPDGWQEIVKRYVPECVFKDLSREHP' A
#
# COMPACT_ATOMS: atom_id res chain seq x y z
N MET A 1 4.32 -7.18 -16.06
CA MET A 1 3.75 -6.05 -16.82
C MET A 1 4.69 -5.41 -17.85
N ARG A 2 6.03 -5.49 -17.72
CA ARG A 2 6.94 -4.85 -18.69
C ARG A 2 6.64 -5.21 -20.16
N TYR A 3 6.44 -6.48 -20.49
CA TYR A 3 6.17 -6.91 -21.86
C TYR A 3 4.83 -6.39 -22.38
N VAL A 4 3.75 -6.56 -21.61
CA VAL A 4 2.43 -5.99 -21.95
C VAL A 4 2.50 -4.48 -22.21
N ASN A 5 3.22 -3.73 -21.37
CA ASN A 5 3.37 -2.29 -21.54
C ASN A 5 4.20 -1.95 -22.80
N SER A 6 5.22 -2.75 -23.11
CA SER A 6 6.07 -2.58 -24.30
C SER A 6 5.33 -2.93 -25.59
N ASP A 7 4.41 -3.91 -25.56
CA ASP A 7 3.58 -4.29 -26.70
C ASP A 7 2.57 -3.17 -27.05
N LEU A 8 2.14 -2.40 -26.04
CA LEU A 8 1.25 -1.25 -26.22
C LEU A 8 1.99 0.02 -26.65
N ASN A 9 3.21 0.24 -26.15
CA ASN A 9 4.05 1.40 -26.49
C ASN A 9 5.53 1.08 -26.22
N ASP A 10 6.31 0.94 -27.29
CA ASP A 10 7.74 0.61 -27.24
C ASP A 10 8.63 1.76 -26.74
N GLY A 11 8.13 2.99 -26.73
CA GLY A 11 8.79 4.16 -26.16
C GLY A 11 8.73 4.25 -24.63
N LEU A 12 7.96 3.37 -23.97
CA LEU A 12 7.83 3.36 -22.50
C LEU A 12 8.78 2.35 -21.84
N THR A 13 9.52 2.81 -20.84
CA THR A 13 10.40 1.94 -20.03
C THR A 13 9.80 1.67 -18.66
N THR A 14 9.65 0.40 -18.29
CA THR A 14 9.29 -0.02 -16.94
C THR A 14 10.56 -0.37 -16.15
N VAL A 15 10.80 0.32 -15.04
CA VAL A 15 11.91 0.07 -14.11
C VAL A 15 11.37 -0.63 -12.86
N PHE A 16 12.10 -1.62 -12.36
CA PHE A 16 11.76 -2.34 -11.14
C PHE A 16 12.70 -1.93 -10.02
N LEU A 17 12.13 -1.70 -8.84
CA LEU A 17 12.87 -1.43 -7.61
C LEU A 17 12.45 -2.46 -6.58
N MET A 18 13.39 -2.89 -5.73
CA MET A 18 13.06 -3.61 -4.52
C MET A 18 12.80 -2.61 -3.40
N PRO A 19 11.68 -2.73 -2.67
CA PRO A 19 11.44 -1.86 -1.53
C PRO A 19 12.43 -2.17 -0.41
N PRO A 20 12.66 -1.22 0.52
CA PRO A 20 13.32 -1.51 1.78
C PRO A 20 12.64 -2.66 2.52
N ARG A 21 13.41 -3.44 3.29
CA ARG A 21 12.92 -4.66 3.98
C ARG A 21 11.67 -4.43 4.82
N GLU A 22 11.59 -3.27 5.48
CA GLU A 22 10.45 -2.87 6.33
C GLU A 22 9.13 -2.67 5.56
N LEU A 23 9.19 -2.45 4.24
CA LEU A 23 8.02 -2.24 3.39
C LEU A 23 7.69 -3.45 2.51
N CYS A 24 8.54 -4.48 2.48
CA CYS A 24 8.35 -5.64 1.59
C CYS A 24 7.00 -6.35 1.78
N GLU A 25 6.50 -6.39 3.01
CA GLU A 25 5.25 -7.10 3.36
C GLU A 25 4.03 -6.16 3.37
N VAL A 26 4.23 -4.86 3.13
CA VAL A 26 3.15 -3.86 3.24
C VAL A 26 2.37 -3.80 1.92
N SER A 27 1.07 -4.05 1.99
CA SER A 27 0.15 -3.85 0.87
C SER A 27 -1.13 -3.15 1.33
N SER A 28 -1.80 -2.43 0.41
CA SER A 28 -3.05 -1.75 0.73
C SER A 28 -4.14 -2.71 1.20
N SER A 29 -4.20 -3.93 0.64
CA SER A 29 -5.15 -4.95 1.09
C SER A 29 -4.81 -5.47 2.49
N PHE A 30 -3.52 -5.64 2.80
CA PHE A 30 -3.09 -6.02 4.14
C PHE A 30 -3.45 -4.95 5.18
N VAL A 31 -3.12 -3.68 4.93
CA VAL A 31 -3.45 -2.57 5.84
C VAL A 31 -4.96 -2.41 6.02
N LYS A 32 -5.73 -2.44 4.93
CA LYS A 32 -7.20 -2.36 5.00
C LYS A 32 -7.84 -3.61 5.61
N GLY A 33 -7.18 -4.76 5.62
CA GLY A 33 -7.67 -5.95 6.34
C GLY A 33 -7.52 -5.83 7.85
N MET A 34 -6.66 -4.93 8.33
CA MET A 34 -6.40 -4.69 9.75
C MET A 34 -7.22 -3.52 10.35
N ILE A 35 -7.90 -2.72 9.51
CA ILE A 35 -8.78 -1.66 10.00
C ILE A 35 -10.10 -2.29 10.48
N GLY A 36 -10.62 -1.85 11.63
CA GLY A 36 -11.92 -2.28 12.17
C GLY A 36 -11.90 -3.04 13.51
N PRO A 37 -10.97 -3.98 13.77
CA PRO A 37 -10.89 -4.61 15.09
C PRO A 37 -10.50 -3.62 16.19
N ASP A 38 -11.18 -3.70 17.35
CA ASP A 38 -10.88 -2.86 18.51
C ASP A 38 -9.44 -3.03 18.99
N GLY A 39 -8.74 -1.91 19.17
CA GLY A 39 -7.36 -1.87 19.65
C GLY A 39 -6.29 -1.99 18.54
N TRP A 40 -6.67 -2.21 17.28
CA TRP A 40 -5.71 -2.32 16.17
C TRP A 40 -5.32 -0.97 15.56
N GLN A 41 -5.96 0.11 15.97
CA GLN A 41 -5.67 1.48 15.53
C GLN A 41 -4.18 1.84 15.67
N GLU A 42 -3.58 1.50 16.82
CA GLU A 42 -2.16 1.77 17.12
C GLU A 42 -1.18 0.91 16.29
N ILE A 43 -1.65 -0.23 15.77
CA ILE A 43 -0.88 -1.08 14.86
C ILE A 43 -0.96 -0.51 13.44
N VAL A 44 -2.17 -0.22 12.95
CA VAL A 44 -2.41 0.32 11.61
C VAL A 44 -1.68 1.65 11.39
N LYS A 45 -1.64 2.52 12.41
CA LYS A 45 -0.95 3.82 12.38
C LYS A 45 0.54 3.72 12.04
N ARG A 46 1.17 2.57 12.26
CA ARG A 46 2.60 2.34 11.94
C ARG A 46 2.87 2.04 10.47
N TYR A 47 1.83 1.65 9.72
CA TYR A 47 1.97 1.23 8.31
C TYR A 47 1.68 2.33 7.31
N VAL A 48 1.04 3.43 7.73
CA VAL A 48 0.61 4.50 6.84
C VAL A 48 0.87 5.88 7.46
N PRO A 49 1.07 6.93 6.64
CA PRO A 49 1.13 8.29 7.13
C PRO A 49 -0.15 8.71 7.88
N GLU A 50 -0.01 9.66 8.81
CA GLU A 50 -1.11 10.16 9.64
C GLU A 50 -2.34 10.61 8.83
N CYS A 51 -2.14 11.22 7.67
CA CYS A 51 -3.24 11.67 6.80
C CYS A 51 -4.07 10.49 6.27
N VAL A 52 -3.41 9.38 5.91
CA VAL A 52 -4.08 8.16 5.42
C VAL A 52 -4.77 7.44 6.57
N PHE A 53 -4.13 7.37 7.75
CA PHE A 53 -4.76 6.79 8.94
C PHE A 53 -6.08 7.49 9.29
N LYS A 54 -6.08 8.83 9.32
CA LYS A 54 -7.29 9.63 9.57
C LYS A 54 -8.40 9.39 8.55
N ASP A 55 -8.03 9.13 7.30
CA ASP A 55 -8.99 8.83 6.25
C ASP A 55 -9.60 7.44 6.44
N LEU A 56 -8.75 6.43 6.66
CA LEU A 56 -9.19 5.05 6.94
C LEU A 56 -10.08 4.94 8.18
N SER A 57 -9.78 5.69 9.25
CA SER A 57 -10.61 5.72 10.46
C SER A 57 -11.98 6.39 10.26
N ARG A 58 -12.16 7.21 9.22
CA ARG A 58 -13.48 7.78 8.89
C ARG A 58 -14.35 6.80 8.12
N GLU A 59 -13.73 5.97 7.28
CA GLU A 59 -14.43 4.93 6.53
C GLU A 59 -14.86 3.75 7.41
N HIS A 60 -14.12 3.50 8.50
CA HIS A 60 -14.32 2.37 9.41
C HIS A 60 -14.29 2.83 10.89
N PRO A 61 -15.43 3.35 11.43
CA PRO A 61 -15.54 3.78 12.82
C PRO A 61 -15.54 2.61 13.82
#